data_AF-A0A9P8M824-F1
#
_entry.id   AF-A0A9P8M824-F1
#
_cell.length_a   1.000
_cell.length_b   1.000
_cell.length_c   1.000
_cell.angle_alpha   90.00
_cell.angle_beta   90.00
_cell.angle_gamma   90.00
#
_symmetry.space_group_name_H-M   'P 1'
#
loop_
_entity.id
_entity.type
_entity.pdbx_description
1 polymer ?
#
loop_
_entity_poly.entity_id
_entity_poly.type
_entity_poly.pdbx_seq_one_letter_code
_entity_poly.pdbx_strand_id
1 'polypeptide(L)'
;MVQYVLTPWWDRNELLLVRDQFYAASSDISSRPSPARRYASHPEGSEVSNKDHHARSQPSQSADGDGDTTDQQRQAVARVSMWMQRGNCPHLVEATALLTAAVLSDHLGSADAGGSYAVRAAYSAAFSRFVTGLLDGHQDKQRKQSMYSIAKTIGLPATFVELRHQATHEQLPSLAKLRAAARKALAWIWDYYWKDLADESRGSKHDACREAVLEYLRGEGDDAQREKTMHAGQIAEFCFVQYNKYNKRNMHIQSIPMWVGSSNNYAYLVVDDKSKDAVIIDPANPPEVAPILKEAISSGRINLTAIVNTHHHWDHAGGNKKLLAELGTPHLQIIGGKNCEGVTKTPAHEETFKLGDILVKGVHTPCHTQDSICFFMEDNSGKAVFTGDTLFISGCGKFFEGNAAEMHEALNKRLGALPNDTVVYPGHEYTKSNVKFAISVLQSDPVKKLQAFADTNQVTTGKFTIGDEKDPIVQKATGATDPVDVMGKLREMKNNFK
;
A
#
# COMPACT_ATOMS: atom_id res chain seq x y z
N MET A 1 -3.62 -19.46 -5.80
CA MET A 1 -3.22 -18.50 -6.85
C MET A 1 -3.54 -17.12 -6.32
N VAL A 2 -2.54 -16.38 -5.83
CA VAL A 2 -2.73 -15.09 -5.15
C VAL A 2 -2.35 -13.99 -6.14
N GLN A 3 -3.32 -13.15 -6.53
CA GLN A 3 -3.09 -12.02 -7.42
C GLN A 3 -3.65 -10.74 -6.79
N TYR A 4 -2.71 -9.82 -6.54
CA TYR A 4 -2.83 -8.37 -6.50
C TYR A 4 -3.73 -7.72 -5.45
N VAL A 5 -3.08 -7.22 -4.38
CA VAL A 5 -3.51 -6.03 -3.65
C VAL A 5 -3.07 -4.83 -4.49
N LEU A 6 -4.01 -4.14 -5.12
CA LEU A 6 -3.87 -2.75 -5.59
C LEU A 6 -3.73 -1.87 -4.33
N THR A 7 -2.94 -0.81 -4.17
CA THR A 7 -2.04 0.06 -4.97
C THR A 7 -1.36 1.01 -3.92
N PRO A 8 -0.43 1.98 -4.20
CA PRO A 8 -0.34 2.85 -5.39
C PRO A 8 1.07 3.21 -5.89
N TRP A 9 1.11 3.90 -7.04
CA TRP A 9 2.18 4.68 -7.68
C TRP A 9 3.38 4.03 -8.40
N TRP A 10 3.46 2.71 -8.58
CA TRP A 10 4.34 2.15 -9.62
C TRP A 10 3.54 2.00 -10.91
N ASP A 11 3.85 2.80 -11.92
CA ASP A 11 3.57 2.36 -13.28
C ASP A 11 4.31 1.03 -13.46
N ARG A 12 3.62 0.00 -13.94
CA ARG A 12 4.21 -1.30 -14.28
C ARG A 12 5.48 -1.12 -15.11
N ASN A 13 5.50 -0.11 -15.99
CA ASN A 13 6.66 0.21 -16.80
C ASN A 13 7.89 0.62 -15.96
N GLU A 14 7.71 1.33 -14.85
CA GLU A 14 8.82 1.69 -13.96
C GLU A 14 9.37 0.47 -13.21
N LEU A 15 8.51 -0.46 -12.79
CA LEU A 15 8.93 -1.69 -12.14
C LEU A 15 9.70 -2.60 -13.11
N LEU A 16 9.24 -2.69 -14.37
CA LEU A 16 9.95 -3.39 -15.45
C LEU A 16 11.27 -2.70 -15.80
N LEU A 17 11.31 -1.36 -15.83
CA LEU A 17 12.54 -0.61 -16.07
C LEU A 17 13.58 -0.88 -14.96
N VAL A 18 13.18 -0.84 -13.69
CA VAL A 18 14.08 -1.12 -12.56
C VAL A 18 14.58 -2.56 -12.59
N ARG A 19 13.70 -3.51 -12.92
CA ARG A 19 14.10 -4.91 -13.15
C ARG A 19 15.20 -4.97 -14.21
N ASP A 20 14.95 -4.40 -15.38
CA ASP A 20 15.87 -4.50 -16.51
C ASP A 20 17.19 -3.80 -16.18
N GLN A 21 17.16 -2.67 -15.47
CA GLN A 21 18.36 -1.96 -15.01
C GLN A 21 19.17 -2.72 -13.95
N PHE A 22 18.52 -3.44 -13.02
CA PHE A 22 19.24 -4.28 -12.05
C PHE A 22 19.98 -5.44 -12.73
N TYR A 23 19.37 -5.99 -13.79
CA TYR A 23 19.80 -7.22 -14.44
C TYR A 23 20.33 -6.99 -15.88
N ALA A 24 20.69 -5.76 -16.25
CA ALA A 24 21.03 -5.35 -17.62
C ALA A 24 22.15 -6.18 -18.27
N ALA A 25 23.13 -6.64 -17.48
CA ALA A 25 24.21 -7.53 -17.94
C ALA A 25 23.79 -8.99 -18.21
N SER A 26 22.56 -9.39 -17.88
CA SER A 26 22.12 -10.81 -17.94
C SER A 26 21.26 -11.18 -19.15
N SER A 27 21.24 -10.32 -20.18
CA SER A 27 20.51 -10.54 -21.43
C SER A 27 21.18 -11.58 -22.37
N ASP A 28 22.33 -12.13 -22.00
CA ASP A 28 22.90 -13.29 -22.69
C ASP A 28 22.19 -14.59 -22.25
N ILE A 29 21.33 -15.08 -23.13
CA ILE A 29 20.50 -16.29 -22.98
C ILE A 29 21.36 -17.56 -22.81
N SER A 30 22.69 -17.48 -22.89
CA SER A 30 23.61 -18.62 -22.78
C SER A 30 24.25 -18.86 -21.39
N SER A 31 24.12 -17.94 -20.42
CA SER A 31 24.78 -18.07 -19.10
C SER A 31 23.81 -18.18 -17.90
N ARG A 32 22.64 -18.79 -18.09
CA ARG A 32 21.75 -19.15 -16.96
C ARG A 32 22.39 -20.26 -16.12
N PRO A 33 22.41 -20.17 -14.78
CA PRO A 33 22.78 -21.31 -13.94
C PRO A 33 21.74 -22.42 -14.17
N SER A 34 22.20 -23.59 -14.61
CA SER A 34 21.33 -24.75 -14.81
C SER A 34 20.63 -25.15 -13.50
N PRO A 35 19.37 -25.61 -13.55
CA PRO A 35 18.63 -26.01 -12.37
C PRO A 35 19.33 -27.18 -11.70
N ALA A 36 19.59 -27.06 -10.39
CA ALA A 36 20.08 -28.16 -9.58
C ALA A 36 19.16 -29.37 -9.76
N ARG A 37 19.69 -30.45 -10.37
CA ARG A 37 19.03 -31.75 -10.45
C ARG A 37 18.68 -32.21 -9.04
N ARG A 38 17.43 -32.66 -8.87
CA ARG A 38 16.97 -33.41 -7.70
C ARG A 38 17.96 -34.53 -7.40
N TYR A 39 18.38 -34.62 -6.13
CA TYR A 39 19.16 -35.72 -5.60
C TYR A 39 18.47 -37.05 -5.92
N ALA A 40 19.16 -37.87 -6.71
CA ALA A 40 18.96 -39.31 -6.77
C ALA A 40 20.34 -39.98 -6.73
N SER A 41 20.42 -40.98 -5.85
CA SER A 41 21.51 -41.87 -5.39
C SER A 41 22.56 -42.38 -6.40
N HIS A 42 23.84 -42.32 -5.97
CA HIS A 42 24.97 -43.29 -6.09
C HIS A 42 25.49 -43.77 -7.49
N PRO A 43 26.70 -44.40 -7.59
CA PRO A 43 28.04 -43.97 -7.15
C PRO A 43 29.17 -44.19 -8.22
N GLU A 44 30.39 -43.73 -7.90
CA GLU A 44 31.72 -44.20 -8.37
C GLU A 44 32.21 -44.04 -9.84
N GLY A 45 33.49 -43.62 -9.98
CA GLY A 45 34.38 -44.07 -11.07
C GLY A 45 35.27 -43.04 -11.82
N SER A 46 36.58 -43.08 -11.53
CA SER A 46 37.76 -42.91 -12.42
C SER A 46 38.13 -41.57 -13.12
N GLU A 47 39.21 -40.95 -12.61
CA GLU A 47 40.57 -40.83 -13.19
C GLU A 47 40.87 -40.26 -14.62
N VAL A 48 41.78 -39.25 -14.64
CA VAL A 48 43.05 -39.12 -15.46
C VAL A 48 43.22 -37.98 -16.51
N SER A 49 44.28 -37.18 -16.23
CA SER A 49 45.32 -36.54 -17.09
C SER A 49 45.22 -35.12 -17.69
N ASN A 50 46.14 -34.30 -17.18
CA ASN A 50 47.01 -33.27 -17.77
C ASN A 50 47.09 -33.12 -19.31
N LYS A 51 47.19 -31.85 -19.75
CA LYS A 51 48.40 -31.33 -20.44
C LYS A 51 48.46 -29.79 -20.49
N ASP A 52 49.67 -29.29 -20.24
CA ASP A 52 50.12 -27.91 -20.29
C ASP A 52 50.06 -27.28 -21.70
N HIS A 53 49.87 -25.95 -21.77
CA HIS A 53 50.72 -25.09 -22.60
C HIS A 53 50.66 -23.61 -22.15
N HIS A 54 51.84 -23.07 -21.85
CA HIS A 54 52.13 -21.65 -21.64
C HIS A 54 51.94 -20.83 -22.93
N ALA A 55 51.18 -19.74 -22.84
CA ALA A 55 51.40 -18.56 -23.68
C ALA A 55 51.01 -17.29 -22.90
N ARG A 56 51.99 -16.39 -22.74
CA ARG A 56 51.88 -15.09 -22.10
C ARG A 56 51.36 -14.09 -23.14
N SER A 57 50.13 -13.60 -22.98
CA SER A 57 49.60 -12.46 -23.74
C SER A 57 48.93 -11.47 -22.79
N GLN A 58 49.26 -10.19 -22.99
CA GLN A 58 48.87 -9.03 -22.19
C GLN A 58 47.34 -8.85 -22.10
N PRO A 59 46.82 -8.18 -21.05
CA PRO A 59 45.39 -7.93 -20.92
C PRO A 59 44.96 -6.82 -21.87
N SER A 60 44.20 -7.17 -22.91
CA SER A 60 43.43 -6.21 -23.70
C SER A 60 42.24 -5.73 -22.87
N GLN A 61 42.28 -4.46 -22.50
CA GLN A 61 41.17 -3.72 -21.90
C GLN A 61 39.98 -3.70 -22.85
N SER A 62 38.83 -4.21 -22.41
CA SER A 62 37.51 -3.88 -22.96
C SER A 62 36.75 -3.11 -21.87
N ALA A 63 36.96 -1.80 -21.81
CA ALA A 63 36.46 -0.93 -20.72
C ALA A 63 35.11 -0.26 -21.01
N ASP A 64 34.50 -0.46 -22.18
CA ASP A 64 33.36 0.36 -22.61
C ASP A 64 31.97 -0.24 -22.32
N GLY A 65 31.86 -1.50 -21.85
CA GLY A 65 30.57 -2.16 -21.55
C GLY A 65 30.16 -2.20 -20.07
N ASP A 66 31.13 -2.14 -19.16
CA ASP A 66 30.91 -2.29 -17.71
C ASP A 66 30.38 -1.00 -17.05
N GLY A 67 30.71 0.16 -17.64
CA GLY A 67 30.27 1.48 -17.18
C GLY A 67 28.77 1.68 -17.30
N ASP A 68 28.19 1.37 -18.47
CA ASP A 68 26.74 1.55 -18.71
C ASP A 68 25.89 0.63 -17.82
N THR A 69 26.31 -0.62 -17.63
CA THR A 69 25.60 -1.54 -16.71
C THR A 69 25.67 -1.05 -15.26
N THR A 70 26.86 -0.62 -14.82
CA THR A 70 27.07 -0.09 -13.47
C THR A 70 26.22 1.16 -13.24
N ASP A 71 26.10 2.04 -14.24
CA ASP A 71 25.28 3.25 -14.16
C ASP A 71 23.79 2.94 -14.14
N GLN A 72 23.32 1.97 -14.93
CA GLN A 72 21.93 1.50 -14.88
C GLN A 72 21.59 0.93 -13.50
N GLN A 73 22.48 0.13 -12.92
CA GLN A 73 22.31 -0.41 -11.57
C GLN A 73 22.31 0.71 -10.51
N ARG A 74 23.19 1.72 -10.62
CA ARG A 74 23.19 2.90 -9.73
C ARG A 74 21.87 3.67 -9.81
N GLN A 75 21.34 3.89 -11.01
CA GLN A 75 20.05 4.55 -11.22
C GLN A 75 18.90 3.73 -10.61
N ALA A 76 18.90 2.41 -10.78
CA ALA A 76 17.90 1.53 -10.20
C ALA A 76 17.97 1.54 -8.66
N VAL A 77 19.17 1.46 -8.07
CA VAL A 77 19.37 1.60 -6.62
C VAL A 77 18.85 2.94 -6.11
N ALA A 78 19.17 4.05 -6.79
CA ALA A 78 18.68 5.37 -6.41
C ALA A 78 17.15 5.45 -6.49
N ARG A 79 16.55 4.92 -7.56
CA ARG A 79 15.09 4.90 -7.74
C ARG A 79 14.40 4.07 -6.66
N VAL A 80 14.87 2.85 -6.39
CA VAL A 80 14.30 2.01 -5.32
C VAL A 80 14.55 2.62 -3.94
N SER A 81 15.66 3.30 -3.72
CA SER A 81 15.91 4.02 -2.46
C SER A 81 14.85 5.10 -2.23
N MET A 82 14.44 5.82 -3.28
CA MET A 82 13.31 6.76 -3.21
C MET A 82 12.00 6.05 -2.92
N TRP A 83 11.78 4.86 -3.47
CA TRP A 83 10.60 4.04 -3.18
C TRP A 83 10.56 3.58 -1.73
N MET A 84 11.69 3.14 -1.18
CA MET A 84 11.82 2.71 0.22
C MET A 84 11.46 3.83 1.20
N GLN A 85 11.86 5.08 0.92
CA GLN A 85 11.54 6.25 1.75
C GLN A 85 10.05 6.62 1.73
N ARG A 86 9.32 6.23 0.68
CA ARG A 86 7.89 6.53 0.51
C ARG A 86 6.96 5.47 1.14
N GLY A 87 7.51 4.35 1.61
CA GLY A 87 6.77 3.22 2.17
C GLY A 87 6.20 2.27 1.10
N ASN A 88 5.80 1.06 1.52
CA ASN A 88 5.19 0.01 0.68
C ASN A 88 6.07 -0.58 -0.45
N CYS A 89 7.40 -0.43 -0.41
CA CYS A 89 8.31 -1.12 -1.33
C CYS A 89 8.23 -2.64 -1.14
N PRO A 90 7.96 -3.44 -2.20
CA PRO A 90 7.99 -4.89 -2.07
C PRO A 90 9.34 -5.35 -1.56
N HIS A 91 9.35 -6.22 -0.55
CA HIS A 91 10.56 -6.63 0.15
C HIS A 91 11.66 -7.15 -0.79
N LEU A 92 11.28 -7.87 -1.85
CA LEU A 92 12.23 -8.39 -2.83
C LEU A 92 12.82 -7.34 -3.76
N VAL A 93 12.10 -6.23 -3.99
CA VAL A 93 12.60 -5.06 -4.71
C VAL A 93 13.62 -4.31 -3.85
N GLU A 94 13.30 -4.06 -2.58
CA GLU A 94 14.23 -3.50 -1.59
C GLU A 94 15.49 -4.37 -1.44
N ALA A 95 15.31 -5.68 -1.26
CA ALA A 95 16.42 -6.61 -1.10
C ALA A 95 17.35 -6.60 -2.33
N THR A 96 16.78 -6.53 -3.54
CA THR A 96 17.57 -6.41 -4.78
C THR A 96 18.39 -5.12 -4.78
N ALA A 97 17.79 -3.98 -4.39
CA ALA A 97 18.48 -2.70 -4.32
C ALA A 97 19.60 -2.68 -3.27
N LEU A 98 19.34 -3.18 -2.07
CA LEU A 98 20.33 -3.21 -0.98
C LEU A 98 21.52 -4.13 -1.31
N LEU A 99 21.26 -5.31 -1.89
CA LEU A 99 22.31 -6.23 -2.33
C LEU A 99 23.12 -5.63 -3.48
N THR A 100 22.46 -4.99 -4.44
CA THR A 100 23.12 -4.32 -5.57
C THR A 100 23.95 -3.12 -5.09
N ALA A 101 23.43 -2.32 -4.16
CA ALA A 101 24.16 -1.20 -3.56
C ALA A 101 25.44 -1.67 -2.84
N ALA A 102 25.37 -2.79 -2.11
CA ALA A 102 26.54 -3.40 -1.48
C ALA A 102 27.57 -3.87 -2.53
N VAL A 103 27.13 -4.46 -3.64
CA VAL A 103 28.00 -4.81 -4.79
C VAL A 103 28.66 -3.59 -5.39
N LEU A 104 27.91 -2.53 -5.70
CA LEU A 104 28.43 -1.29 -6.28
C LEU A 104 29.43 -0.58 -5.35
N SER A 105 29.22 -0.66 -4.02
CA SER A 105 30.11 -0.07 -3.02
C SER A 105 31.42 -0.85 -2.87
N ASP A 106 31.37 -2.16 -3.06
CA ASP A 106 32.55 -3.05 -3.04
C ASP A 106 33.52 -2.74 -4.18
N HIS A 107 33.00 -2.41 -5.37
CA HIS A 107 33.81 -2.00 -6.52
C HIS A 107 34.52 -0.64 -6.30
N LEU A 108 33.98 0.25 -5.46
CA LEU A 108 34.57 1.56 -5.14
C LEU A 108 35.60 1.53 -4.00
N GLY A 109 35.49 0.57 -3.08
CA GLY A 109 36.21 0.57 -1.79
C GLY A 109 37.58 -0.14 -1.75
N SER A 110 38.23 -0.37 -2.90
CA SER A 110 39.31 -1.36 -3.03
C SER A 110 40.71 -0.96 -2.48
N ALA A 111 40.85 0.07 -1.64
CA ALA A 111 42.19 0.56 -1.25
C ALA A 111 42.46 0.80 0.25
N ASP A 112 41.51 0.63 1.17
CA ASP A 112 41.77 0.96 2.59
C ASP A 112 41.18 -0.04 3.60
N ALA A 113 41.86 -0.25 4.74
CA ALA A 113 41.51 -1.26 5.74
C ALA A 113 40.16 -1.00 6.41
N GLY A 114 39.77 0.27 6.57
CA GLY A 114 38.45 0.69 7.02
C GLY A 114 37.34 0.40 6.00
N GLY A 115 37.65 0.42 4.70
CA GLY A 115 36.74 0.09 3.61
C GLY A 115 36.32 -1.38 3.61
N SER A 116 37.25 -2.29 3.95
CA SER A 116 36.97 -3.74 4.00
C SER A 116 35.91 -4.10 5.06
N TYR A 117 35.95 -3.47 6.24
CA TYR A 117 34.93 -3.69 7.27
C TYR A 117 33.58 -3.09 6.86
N ALA A 118 33.57 -1.86 6.34
CA ALA A 118 32.35 -1.18 5.92
C ALA A 118 31.62 -1.94 4.80
N VAL A 119 32.36 -2.46 3.81
CA VAL A 119 31.80 -3.28 2.72
C VAL A 119 31.25 -4.60 3.27
N ARG A 120 31.97 -5.29 4.17
CA ARG A 120 31.46 -6.51 4.83
C ARG A 120 30.19 -6.24 5.63
N ALA A 121 30.13 -5.13 6.37
CA ALA A 121 28.96 -4.73 7.13
C ALA A 121 27.76 -4.40 6.22
N ALA A 122 27.99 -3.71 5.09
CA ALA A 122 26.95 -3.40 4.11
C ALA A 122 26.35 -4.68 3.50
N TYR A 123 27.20 -5.62 3.07
CA TYR A 123 26.74 -6.92 2.59
C TYR A 123 25.98 -7.70 3.66
N SER A 124 26.51 -7.78 4.88
CA SER A 124 25.86 -8.48 5.98
C SER A 124 24.50 -7.87 6.32
N ALA A 125 24.39 -6.55 6.36
CA ALA A 125 23.12 -5.85 6.62
C ALA A 125 22.11 -6.10 5.48
N ALA A 126 22.51 -5.94 4.22
CA ALA A 126 21.67 -6.18 3.07
C ALA A 126 21.17 -7.64 3.02
N PHE A 127 22.07 -8.60 3.25
CA PHE A 127 21.75 -10.03 3.22
C PHE A 127 20.86 -10.45 4.40
N SER A 128 21.14 -9.94 5.61
CA SER A 128 20.30 -10.22 6.78
C SER A 128 18.90 -9.62 6.64
N ARG A 129 18.77 -8.40 6.09
CA ARG A 129 17.46 -7.81 5.77
C ARG A 129 16.71 -8.66 4.75
N PHE A 130 17.38 -9.08 3.66
CA PHE A 130 16.79 -9.96 2.65
C PHE A 130 16.21 -11.24 3.28
N VAL A 131 17.03 -11.99 4.03
CA VAL A 131 16.61 -13.29 4.60
C VAL A 131 15.56 -13.11 5.69
N THR A 132 15.73 -12.18 6.62
CA THR A 132 14.77 -11.98 7.72
C THR A 132 13.44 -11.46 7.21
N GLY A 133 13.42 -10.41 6.39
CA GLY A 133 12.14 -9.86 5.89
C GLY A 133 11.38 -10.85 5.00
N LEU A 134 12.08 -11.70 4.24
CA LEU A 134 11.44 -12.72 3.41
C LEU A 134 10.82 -13.83 4.25
N LEU A 135 11.53 -14.32 5.27
CA LEU A 135 11.05 -15.41 6.12
C LEU A 135 9.98 -14.94 7.10
N ASP A 136 10.07 -13.73 7.62
CA ASP A 136 9.04 -13.13 8.48
C ASP A 136 7.73 -12.93 7.71
N GLY A 137 7.80 -12.57 6.42
CA GLY A 137 6.64 -12.50 5.54
C GLY A 137 5.91 -13.85 5.34
N HIS A 138 6.58 -14.97 5.62
CA HIS A 138 6.04 -16.33 5.52
C HIS A 138 5.79 -17.00 6.88
N GLN A 139 5.99 -16.27 7.99
CA GLN A 139 5.74 -16.78 9.33
C GLN A 139 4.23 -16.83 9.61
N ASP A 140 3.76 -17.96 10.15
CA ASP A 140 2.37 -18.08 10.59
C ASP A 140 2.15 -17.28 11.89
N LYS A 141 1.07 -16.48 11.93
CA LYS A 141 0.69 -15.67 13.08
C LYS A 141 0.26 -16.51 14.30
N GLN A 142 -0.17 -17.76 14.08
CA GLN A 142 -0.64 -18.65 15.15
C GLN A 142 0.46 -19.59 15.69
N ARG A 143 1.47 -19.95 14.88
CA ARG A 143 2.55 -20.85 15.30
C ARG A 143 3.90 -20.39 14.75
N LYS A 144 4.82 -20.01 15.65
CA LYS A 144 6.19 -19.66 15.28
C LYS A 144 6.97 -20.90 14.82
N GLN A 145 7.32 -20.94 13.55
CA GLN A 145 8.22 -21.93 12.95
C GLN A 145 9.66 -21.39 12.92
N SER A 146 10.63 -22.31 12.91
CA SER A 146 12.04 -21.92 12.77
C SER A 146 12.32 -21.35 11.37
N MET A 147 13.29 -20.43 11.28
CA MET A 147 13.72 -19.86 9.99
C MET A 147 14.11 -20.95 8.98
N TYR A 148 14.73 -22.04 9.44
CA TYR A 148 15.05 -23.21 8.63
C TYR A 148 13.82 -23.94 8.08
N SER A 149 12.76 -24.08 8.89
CA SER A 149 11.51 -24.69 8.46
C SER A 149 10.84 -23.86 7.38
N ILE A 150 10.76 -22.53 7.57
CA ILE A 150 10.15 -21.62 6.60
C ILE A 150 10.97 -21.58 5.31
N ALA A 151 12.30 -21.49 5.42
CA ALA A 151 13.21 -21.50 4.28
C ALA A 151 13.02 -22.75 3.41
N LYS A 152 12.86 -23.93 4.04
CA LYS A 152 12.58 -25.18 3.34
C LYS A 152 11.25 -25.13 2.57
N THR A 153 10.20 -24.54 3.16
CA THR A 153 8.88 -24.40 2.52
C THR A 153 8.94 -23.55 1.26
N ILE A 154 9.68 -22.44 1.29
CA ILE A 154 9.75 -21.49 0.15
C ILE A 154 10.91 -21.78 -0.82
N GLY A 155 11.69 -22.83 -0.57
CA GLY A 155 12.86 -23.17 -1.40
C GLY A 155 14.05 -22.22 -1.24
N LEU A 156 14.16 -21.50 -0.12
CA LEU A 156 15.32 -20.67 0.20
C LEU A 156 16.48 -21.58 0.68
N PRO A 157 17.70 -21.45 0.14
CA PRO A 157 18.82 -22.29 0.55
C PRO A 157 19.10 -22.20 2.06
N ALA A 158 19.25 -23.34 2.74
CA ALA A 158 19.59 -23.38 4.16
C ALA A 158 20.90 -22.61 4.47
N THR A 159 21.83 -22.57 3.51
CA THR A 159 23.07 -21.80 3.60
C THR A 159 22.84 -20.29 3.71
N PHE A 160 21.69 -19.76 3.27
CA PHE A 160 21.35 -18.33 3.44
C PHE A 160 20.88 -18.06 4.87
N VAL A 161 20.11 -18.97 5.46
CA VAL A 161 19.71 -18.88 6.87
C VAL A 161 20.95 -18.93 7.77
N GLU A 162 21.89 -19.83 7.45
CA GLU A 162 23.16 -19.96 8.18
C GLU A 162 24.03 -18.71 8.04
N LEU A 163 24.17 -18.17 6.82
CA LEU A 163 24.96 -16.95 6.61
C LEU A 163 24.35 -15.75 7.34
N ARG A 164 23.02 -15.63 7.36
CA ARG A 164 22.32 -14.62 8.15
C ARG A 164 22.58 -14.82 9.65
N HIS A 165 22.52 -16.06 10.14
CA HIS A 165 22.81 -16.35 11.55
C HIS A 165 24.22 -15.89 11.93
N GLN A 166 25.22 -16.29 11.14
CA GLN A 166 26.60 -15.86 11.29
C GLN A 166 26.74 -14.33 11.23
N ALA A 167 26.11 -13.67 10.26
CA ALA A 167 26.20 -12.21 10.10
C ALA A 167 25.56 -11.41 11.24
N THR A 168 24.64 -12.00 12.02
CA THR A 168 23.95 -11.33 13.12
C THR A 168 24.53 -11.68 14.49
N HIS A 169 24.98 -12.92 14.68
CA HIS A 169 25.33 -13.45 16.01
C HIS A 169 26.81 -13.81 16.16
N GLU A 170 27.58 -13.86 15.07
CA GLU A 170 29.00 -14.18 15.08
C GLU A 170 29.83 -13.03 14.47
N GLN A 171 31.11 -13.29 14.23
CA GLN A 171 31.94 -12.37 13.46
C GLN A 171 31.44 -12.26 12.02
N LEU A 172 31.53 -11.05 11.45
CA LEU A 172 31.13 -10.79 10.08
C LEU A 172 31.79 -11.80 9.13
N PRO A 173 31.07 -12.38 8.17
CA PRO A 173 31.65 -13.32 7.22
C PRO A 173 32.76 -12.68 6.36
N SER A 174 33.59 -13.52 5.75
CA SER A 174 34.62 -13.04 4.83
C SER A 174 33.98 -12.38 3.60
N LEU A 175 34.66 -11.38 3.04
CA LEU A 175 34.17 -10.65 1.87
C LEU A 175 33.93 -11.60 0.67
N ALA A 176 34.78 -12.61 0.49
CA ALA A 176 34.59 -13.65 -0.52
C ALA A 176 33.28 -14.43 -0.33
N LYS A 177 32.94 -14.81 0.91
CA LYS A 177 31.69 -15.51 1.23
C LYS A 177 30.48 -14.60 0.98
N LEU A 178 30.56 -13.32 1.35
CA LEU A 178 29.51 -12.32 1.15
C LEU A 178 29.25 -12.00 -0.33
N ARG A 179 30.30 -11.78 -1.13
CA ARG A 179 30.21 -11.59 -2.58
C ARG A 179 29.51 -12.78 -3.25
N ALA A 180 29.95 -14.00 -2.92
CA ALA A 180 29.36 -15.22 -3.48
C ALA A 180 27.88 -15.38 -3.08
N ALA A 181 27.54 -15.05 -1.83
CA ALA A 181 26.18 -15.11 -1.34
C ALA A 181 25.27 -14.05 -1.97
N ALA A 182 25.74 -12.81 -2.14
CA ALA A 182 24.99 -11.73 -2.78
C ALA A 182 24.65 -12.08 -4.25
N ARG A 183 25.60 -12.62 -5.01
CA ARG A 183 25.33 -13.09 -6.39
C ARG A 183 24.28 -14.21 -6.42
N LYS A 184 24.41 -15.20 -5.53
CA LYS A 184 23.43 -16.29 -5.43
C LYS A 184 22.06 -15.78 -4.99
N ALA A 185 22.00 -14.80 -4.10
CA ALA A 185 20.76 -14.19 -3.65
C ALA A 185 20.08 -13.40 -4.77
N LEU A 186 20.80 -12.56 -5.52
CA LEU A 186 20.25 -11.84 -6.66
C LEU A 186 19.71 -12.78 -7.75
N ALA A 187 20.41 -13.89 -8.02
CA ALA A 187 19.92 -14.93 -8.93
C ALA A 187 18.68 -15.64 -8.39
N TRP A 188 18.65 -15.98 -7.10
CA TRP A 188 17.49 -16.59 -6.47
C TRP A 188 16.27 -15.65 -6.48
N ILE A 189 16.45 -14.35 -6.19
CA ILE A 189 15.39 -13.34 -6.22
C ILE A 189 14.86 -13.19 -7.66
N TRP A 190 15.73 -13.25 -8.67
CA TRP A 190 15.30 -13.27 -10.06
C TRP A 190 14.34 -14.44 -10.33
N ASP A 191 14.76 -15.65 -9.95
CA ASP A 191 13.98 -16.86 -10.18
C ASP A 191 12.71 -16.95 -9.35
N TYR A 192 12.67 -16.29 -8.19
CA TYR A 192 11.55 -16.34 -7.26
C TYR A 192 10.54 -15.21 -7.49
N TYR A 193 10.95 -14.08 -8.05
CA TYR A 193 10.13 -12.87 -8.12
C TYR A 193 10.20 -12.15 -9.46
N TRP A 194 11.40 -11.77 -9.94
CA TRP A 194 11.49 -10.85 -11.09
C TRP A 194 11.08 -11.47 -12.42
N LYS A 195 11.36 -12.77 -12.64
CA LYS A 195 11.07 -13.42 -13.92
C LYS A 195 9.57 -13.53 -14.21
N ASP A 196 8.74 -13.63 -13.16
CA ASP A 196 7.30 -13.89 -13.28
C ASP A 196 6.48 -12.60 -13.49
N LEU A 197 7.12 -11.41 -13.41
CA LEU A 197 6.47 -10.10 -13.65
C LEU A 197 6.12 -9.81 -15.12
N ALA A 198 6.56 -10.64 -16.07
CA ALA A 198 6.48 -10.36 -17.50
C ALA A 198 5.22 -10.89 -18.22
N ASP A 199 4.50 -11.85 -17.66
CA ASP A 199 3.52 -12.64 -18.44
C ASP A 199 2.09 -12.09 -18.37
N GLU A 200 1.90 -10.84 -18.82
CA GLU A 200 0.62 -10.37 -19.39
C GLU A 200 0.92 -9.39 -20.54
N SER A 201 0.29 -9.69 -21.68
CA SER A 201 0.51 -9.24 -23.05
C SER A 201 0.89 -7.77 -23.31
N ARG A 202 1.72 -7.61 -24.34
CA ARG A 202 2.15 -6.36 -24.99
C ARG A 202 1.00 -5.37 -25.23
N GLY A 203 1.13 -4.17 -24.66
CA GLY A 203 0.24 -3.04 -24.94
C GLY A 203 0.79 -1.75 -24.34
N SER A 204 1.82 -1.18 -24.96
CA SER A 204 2.33 0.15 -24.62
C SER A 204 1.23 1.21 -24.87
N LYS A 205 0.82 1.93 -23.82
CA LYS A 205 0.11 3.20 -23.97
C LYS A 205 1.05 4.32 -23.55
N HIS A 206 1.28 5.21 -24.51
CA HIS A 206 2.17 6.37 -24.47
C HIS A 206 1.69 7.38 -23.40
N ASP A 207 2.54 7.73 -22.45
CA ASP A 207 2.25 8.74 -21.41
C ASP A 207 2.80 10.11 -21.84
N ALA A 208 1.89 11.02 -22.20
CA ALA A 208 2.21 12.37 -22.65
C ALA A 208 2.82 13.26 -21.56
N CYS A 209 2.56 12.97 -20.28
CA CYS A 209 3.08 13.75 -19.16
C CYS A 209 4.58 13.46 -18.95
N ARG A 210 4.96 12.18 -19.09
CA ARG A 210 6.36 11.74 -19.00
C ARG A 210 7.23 12.34 -20.11
N GLU A 211 6.71 12.41 -21.33
CA GLU A 211 7.47 13.00 -22.45
C GLU A 211 7.67 14.51 -22.26
N ALA A 212 6.67 15.25 -21.76
CA ALA A 212 6.82 16.67 -21.47
C ALA A 212 7.90 16.97 -20.40
N VAL A 213 7.99 16.11 -19.38
CA VAL A 213 9.03 16.22 -18.33
C VAL A 213 10.42 15.86 -18.89
N LEU A 214 10.51 14.83 -19.72
CA LEU A 214 11.78 14.45 -20.34
C LEU A 214 12.23 15.47 -21.38
N GLU A 215 11.32 16.11 -22.11
CA GLU A 215 11.63 17.19 -23.04
C GLU A 215 12.16 18.43 -22.31
N TYR A 216 11.57 18.77 -21.16
CA TYR A 216 12.11 19.82 -20.28
C TYR A 216 13.52 19.49 -19.76
N LEU A 217 13.79 18.22 -19.44
CA LEU A 217 15.10 17.78 -18.94
C LEU A 217 16.14 17.58 -20.06
N ARG A 218 15.70 17.34 -21.29
CA ARG A 218 16.56 17.10 -22.48
C ARG A 218 16.83 18.35 -23.32
N GLY A 219 16.24 19.50 -22.99
CA GLY A 219 16.47 20.74 -23.71
C GLY A 219 17.95 21.16 -23.66
N GLU A 220 18.70 20.82 -24.71
CA GLU A 220 20.03 21.34 -24.99
C GLU A 220 19.90 22.80 -25.46
N GLY A 221 20.43 23.75 -24.69
CA GLY A 221 20.35 25.17 -25.01
C GLY A 221 21.08 26.07 -24.01
N ASP A 222 22.32 26.39 -24.38
CA ASP A 222 23.19 27.51 -23.97
C ASP A 222 23.27 27.90 -22.47
N ASP A 223 24.43 27.62 -21.87
CA ASP A 223 24.73 27.84 -20.44
C ASP A 223 24.67 29.32 -20.00
N ALA A 224 24.65 30.28 -20.93
CA ALA A 224 24.54 31.71 -20.62
C ALA A 224 23.13 32.15 -20.19
N GLN A 225 22.08 31.37 -20.50
CA GLN A 225 20.69 31.69 -20.10
C GLN A 225 20.35 31.20 -18.68
N ARG A 226 21.12 30.22 -18.15
CA ARG A 226 20.90 29.61 -16.82
C ARG A 226 21.29 30.53 -15.67
N GLU A 227 22.16 31.52 -15.89
CA GLU A 227 22.69 32.39 -14.84
C GLU A 227 21.79 33.59 -14.47
N LYS A 228 20.66 33.81 -15.16
CA LYS A 228 19.80 34.98 -14.93
C LYS A 228 18.47 34.75 -14.23
N THR A 229 18.22 33.56 -13.68
CA THR A 229 17.02 33.38 -12.85
C THR A 229 17.30 32.59 -11.58
N MET A 230 16.93 33.22 -10.46
CA MET A 230 16.73 32.67 -9.11
C MET A 230 17.96 32.70 -8.18
N HIS A 231 18.05 33.80 -7.45
CA HIS A 231 18.86 33.97 -6.24
C HIS A 231 18.67 32.79 -5.28
N ALA A 232 19.78 32.32 -4.70
CA ALA A 232 19.87 31.21 -3.76
C ALA A 232 18.90 31.26 -2.56
N GLY A 233 18.32 32.42 -2.25
CA GLY A 233 17.23 32.57 -1.27
C GLY A 233 15.93 31.88 -1.69
N GLN A 234 15.59 31.87 -2.99
CA GLN A 234 14.39 31.18 -3.48
C GLN A 234 14.58 29.67 -3.57
N ILE A 235 15.80 29.17 -3.68
CA ILE A 235 16.08 27.72 -3.60
C ILE A 235 16.03 27.26 -2.14
N ALA A 236 16.47 28.06 -1.18
CA ALA A 236 16.26 27.74 0.23
C ALA A 236 14.76 27.78 0.59
N GLU A 237 14.01 28.75 0.08
CA GLU A 237 12.56 28.83 0.28
C GLU A 237 11.79 27.77 -0.52
N PHE A 238 12.21 27.44 -1.74
CA PHE A 238 11.64 26.35 -2.54
C PHE A 238 12.03 24.99 -1.98
N CYS A 239 13.25 24.79 -1.50
CA CYS A 239 13.65 23.58 -0.78
C CYS A 239 13.01 23.51 0.61
N PHE A 240 12.72 24.63 1.29
CA PHE A 240 11.98 24.65 2.55
C PHE A 240 10.48 24.42 2.33
N VAL A 241 9.91 24.96 1.25
CA VAL A 241 8.54 24.71 0.78
C VAL A 241 8.42 23.29 0.25
N GLN A 242 9.41 22.74 -0.45
CA GLN A 242 9.46 21.35 -0.92
C GLN A 242 9.77 20.38 0.22
N TYR A 243 10.65 20.72 1.16
CA TYR A 243 10.90 19.92 2.37
C TYR A 243 9.65 19.87 3.26
N ASN A 244 8.89 20.97 3.39
CA ASN A 244 7.58 20.97 4.06
C ASN A 244 6.45 20.34 3.24
N LYS A 245 6.55 20.33 1.90
CA LYS A 245 5.55 19.71 1.00
C LYS A 245 5.76 18.20 0.82
N TYR A 246 6.98 17.69 1.04
CA TYR A 246 7.36 16.30 0.77
C TYR A 246 7.82 15.51 2.01
N ASN A 247 7.81 16.10 3.20
CA ASN A 247 8.02 15.39 4.46
C ASN A 247 6.72 15.40 5.30
N LYS A 248 5.80 14.48 4.96
CA LYS A 248 4.68 13.97 5.78
C LYS A 248 3.84 12.97 4.97
N ARG A 249 3.53 11.81 5.56
CA ARG A 249 2.16 11.28 5.43
C ARG A 249 1.42 11.68 6.68
N ASN A 250 0.22 12.22 6.48
CA ASN A 250 -0.48 13.09 7.41
C ASN A 250 -1.74 12.41 7.95
N MET A 251 -2.51 11.63 7.20
CA MET A 251 -3.75 11.01 7.70
C MET A 251 -3.57 9.54 8.09
N HIS A 252 -3.80 9.22 9.36
CA HIS A 252 -3.88 7.85 9.87
C HIS A 252 -5.31 7.47 10.23
N ILE A 253 -5.79 6.32 9.75
CA ILE A 253 -7.15 5.83 10.01
C ILE A 253 -7.06 4.48 10.74
N GLN A 254 -7.56 4.44 11.98
CA GLN A 254 -7.74 3.21 12.74
C GLN A 254 -9.22 2.86 12.80
N SER A 255 -9.58 1.70 12.23
CA SER A 255 -10.91 1.11 12.41
C SER A 255 -11.02 0.46 13.78
N ILE A 256 -12.09 0.78 14.50
CA ILE A 256 -12.42 0.25 15.82
C ILE A 256 -13.71 -0.56 15.66
N PRO A 257 -13.62 -1.91 15.62
CA PRO A 257 -14.80 -2.76 15.62
C PRO A 257 -15.61 -2.54 16.90
N MET A 258 -16.92 -2.34 16.76
CA MET A 258 -17.87 -2.29 17.87
C MET A 258 -18.77 -3.51 17.80
N TRP A 259 -18.29 -4.66 18.29
CA TRP A 259 -18.88 -5.98 17.99
C TRP A 259 -19.44 -6.70 19.23
N VAL A 260 -19.57 -6.00 20.35
CA VAL A 260 -20.23 -6.59 21.53
C VAL A 260 -21.66 -7.01 21.18
N GLY A 261 -22.00 -8.26 21.53
CA GLY A 261 -23.32 -8.84 21.25
C GLY A 261 -23.47 -9.25 19.80
N SER A 262 -24.51 -8.72 19.13
CA SER A 262 -24.81 -8.96 17.71
C SER A 262 -24.50 -7.75 16.82
N SER A 263 -23.81 -6.74 17.36
CA SER A 263 -23.42 -5.55 16.60
C SER A 263 -22.29 -5.88 15.63
N ASN A 264 -22.20 -5.12 14.55
CA ASN A 264 -21.18 -5.25 13.54
C ASN A 264 -20.72 -3.88 13.02
N ASN A 265 -20.82 -2.86 13.89
CA ASN A 265 -20.53 -1.47 13.56
C ASN A 265 -19.02 -1.21 13.60
N TYR A 266 -18.61 -0.13 12.94
CA TYR A 266 -17.26 0.42 13.02
C TYR A 266 -17.32 1.86 13.50
N ALA A 267 -16.42 2.19 14.43
CA ALA A 267 -15.98 3.57 14.64
C ALA A 267 -14.62 3.78 13.94
N TYR A 268 -14.28 5.01 13.58
CA TYR A 268 -13.01 5.31 12.91
C TYR A 268 -12.29 6.45 13.60
N LEU A 269 -11.11 6.17 14.15
CA LEU A 269 -10.19 7.21 14.65
C LEU A 269 -9.35 7.70 13.49
N VAL A 270 -9.52 8.97 13.12
CA VAL A 270 -8.74 9.64 12.07
C VAL A 270 -7.81 10.64 12.74
N VAL A 271 -6.51 10.57 12.43
CA VAL A 271 -5.47 11.38 13.06
C VAL A 271 -4.66 12.09 11.99
N ASP A 272 -4.46 13.39 12.15
CA ASP A 272 -3.40 14.13 11.46
C ASP A 272 -2.06 13.91 12.16
N ASP A 273 -1.16 13.14 11.57
CA ASP A 273 0.15 12.78 12.10
C ASP A 273 1.03 14.00 12.41
N LYS A 274 0.84 15.13 11.75
CA LYS A 274 1.58 16.37 12.03
C LYS A 274 1.16 17.03 13.32
N SER A 275 -0.10 17.45 13.39
CA SER A 275 -0.65 18.21 14.52
C SER A 275 -1.02 17.30 15.69
N LYS A 276 -1.18 16.00 15.41
CA LYS A 276 -1.85 15.01 16.25
C LYS A 276 -3.34 15.27 16.41
N ASP A 277 -3.91 16.27 15.74
CA ASP A 277 -5.35 16.52 15.78
C ASP A 277 -6.10 15.30 15.25
N ALA A 278 -7.09 14.85 16.00
CA ALA A 278 -7.83 13.66 15.70
C ALA A 278 -9.34 13.89 15.80
N VAL A 279 -10.09 13.11 15.04
CA VAL A 279 -11.53 12.93 15.22
C VAL A 279 -11.86 11.47 15.38
N ILE A 280 -12.92 11.20 16.14
CA ILE A 280 -13.52 9.86 16.20
C ILE A 280 -14.88 9.89 15.50
N ILE A 281 -15.04 9.01 14.51
CA ILE A 281 -16.25 8.90 13.69
C ILE A 281 -17.14 7.79 14.24
N ASP A 282 -18.43 8.09 14.42
CA ASP A 282 -19.50 7.18 14.86
C ASP A 282 -19.19 6.33 16.11
N PRO A 283 -18.80 6.91 17.26
CA PRO A 283 -18.36 6.16 18.43
C PRO A 283 -19.52 5.67 19.32
N ALA A 284 -20.42 4.86 18.77
CA ALA A 284 -21.66 4.49 19.43
C ALA A 284 -21.52 3.58 20.66
N ASN A 285 -20.41 2.85 20.78
CA ASN A 285 -20.16 1.95 21.92
C ASN A 285 -18.96 2.40 22.78
N PRO A 286 -19.15 3.33 23.74
CA PRO A 286 -18.07 3.86 24.57
C PRO A 286 -17.21 2.81 25.28
N PRO A 287 -17.74 1.70 25.83
CA PRO A 287 -16.92 0.62 26.38
C PRO A 287 -15.83 0.06 25.45
N GLU A 288 -16.05 0.02 24.13
CA GLU A 288 -15.06 -0.45 23.15
C GLU A 288 -14.17 0.69 22.64
N VAL A 289 -14.71 1.91 22.52
CA VAL A 289 -14.00 3.07 21.94
C VAL A 289 -13.17 3.84 22.98
N ALA A 290 -13.70 4.07 24.17
CA ALA A 290 -13.09 4.91 25.19
C ALA A 290 -11.70 4.42 25.66
N PRO A 291 -11.44 3.11 25.85
CA PRO A 291 -10.11 2.63 26.23
C PRO A 291 -9.03 3.02 25.21
N ILE A 292 -9.34 2.89 23.91
CA ILE A 292 -8.42 3.22 22.82
C ILE A 292 -8.12 4.72 22.80
N LEU A 293 -9.15 5.56 22.94
CA LEU A 293 -8.99 7.01 22.97
C LEU A 293 -8.22 7.47 24.22
N LYS A 294 -8.53 6.93 25.41
CA LYS A 294 -7.83 7.26 26.67
C LYS A 294 -6.34 6.95 26.59
N GLU A 295 -5.99 5.79 26.05
CA GLU A 295 -4.59 5.40 25.86
C GLU A 295 -3.90 6.33 24.85
N ALA A 296 -4.54 6.63 23.72
CA ALA A 296 -3.96 7.49 22.68
C ALA A 296 -3.78 8.95 23.16
N ILE A 297 -4.74 9.48 23.92
CA ILE A 297 -4.67 10.81 24.52
C ILE A 297 -3.58 10.86 25.60
N SER A 298 -3.58 9.92 26.55
CA SER A 298 -2.61 9.94 27.66
C SER A 298 -1.17 9.70 27.22
N SER A 299 -0.95 8.97 26.13
CA SER A 299 0.37 8.78 25.50
C SER A 299 0.82 9.95 24.61
N GLY A 300 -0.01 10.98 24.42
CA GLY A 300 0.27 12.11 23.54
C GLY A 300 0.29 11.74 22.05
N ARG A 301 -0.26 10.58 21.67
CA ARG A 301 -0.36 10.14 20.27
C ARG A 301 -1.41 10.93 19.50
N ILE A 302 -2.44 11.42 20.18
CA ILE A 302 -3.52 12.22 19.59
C ILE A 302 -3.89 13.41 20.46
N ASN A 303 -4.41 14.45 19.80
CA ASN A 303 -5.18 15.56 20.34
C ASN A 303 -6.60 15.43 19.80
N LEU A 304 -7.53 14.88 20.59
CA LEU A 304 -8.91 14.68 20.12
C LEU A 304 -9.62 16.04 20.03
N THR A 305 -10.05 16.42 18.82
CA THR A 305 -10.64 17.74 18.53
C THR A 305 -12.16 17.72 18.36
N ALA A 306 -12.71 16.61 17.85
CA ALA A 306 -14.15 16.45 17.67
C ALA A 306 -14.59 14.98 17.64
N ILE A 307 -15.87 14.77 17.95
CA ILE A 307 -16.63 13.60 17.49
C ILE A 307 -17.26 13.97 16.15
N VAL A 308 -17.25 13.04 15.19
CA VAL A 308 -17.93 13.18 13.92
C VAL A 308 -19.01 12.10 13.81
N ASN A 309 -20.24 12.47 13.44
CA ASN A 309 -21.32 11.51 13.22
C ASN A 309 -21.87 11.58 11.80
N THR A 310 -22.02 10.43 11.17
CA THR A 310 -22.60 10.32 9.84
C THR A 310 -24.11 10.57 9.86
N HIS A 311 -24.81 10.02 10.86
CA HIS A 311 -26.26 10.17 11.03
C HIS A 311 -26.72 9.84 12.45
N HIS A 312 -28.00 10.09 12.73
CA HIS A 312 -28.54 10.08 14.09
C HIS A 312 -28.84 8.71 14.71
N HIS A 313 -28.77 7.60 13.96
CA HIS A 313 -29.11 6.30 14.54
C HIS A 313 -28.23 5.98 15.75
N TRP A 314 -28.82 5.28 16.71
CA TRP A 314 -28.25 5.08 18.03
C TRP A 314 -26.91 4.34 17.99
N ASP A 315 -26.74 3.44 17.02
CA ASP A 315 -25.54 2.64 16.78
C ASP A 315 -24.44 3.40 16.01
N HIS A 316 -24.64 4.71 15.79
CA HIS A 316 -23.63 5.67 15.31
C HIS A 316 -23.44 6.83 16.28
N ALA A 317 -24.51 7.50 16.68
CA ALA A 317 -24.47 8.72 17.50
C ALA A 317 -24.82 8.51 18.98
N GLY A 318 -25.39 7.36 19.36
CA GLY A 318 -25.91 7.13 20.71
C GLY A 318 -24.85 7.00 21.81
N GLY A 319 -23.57 6.91 21.44
CA GLY A 319 -22.45 6.85 22.38
C GLY A 319 -21.90 8.22 22.78
N ASN A 320 -22.31 9.29 22.09
CA ASN A 320 -21.66 10.61 22.15
C ASN A 320 -21.56 11.18 23.57
N LYS A 321 -22.69 11.37 24.26
CA LYS A 321 -22.68 11.99 25.60
C LYS A 321 -21.89 11.16 26.61
N LYS A 322 -22.10 9.85 26.58
CA LYS A 322 -21.42 8.92 27.49
C LYS A 322 -19.91 8.92 27.25
N LEU A 323 -19.47 8.90 25.99
CA LEU A 323 -18.05 8.98 25.64
C LEU A 323 -17.41 10.28 26.14
N LEU A 324 -18.04 11.44 25.91
CA LEU A 324 -17.51 12.71 26.38
C LEU A 324 -17.38 12.77 27.91
N ALA A 325 -18.36 12.23 28.63
CA ALA A 325 -18.30 12.12 30.08
C ALA A 325 -17.15 11.20 30.53
N GLU A 326 -16.97 10.05 29.88
CA GLU A 326 -15.89 9.11 30.19
C GLU A 326 -14.49 9.66 29.88
N LEU A 327 -14.36 10.52 28.87
CA LEU A 327 -13.11 11.18 28.49
C LEU A 327 -12.82 12.45 29.31
N GLY A 328 -13.80 12.96 30.05
CA GLY A 328 -13.66 14.23 30.78
C GLY A 328 -13.62 15.45 29.86
N THR A 329 -14.21 15.36 28.67
CA THR A 329 -14.21 16.42 27.64
C THR A 329 -15.63 16.85 27.26
N PRO A 330 -16.47 17.35 28.19
CA PRO A 330 -17.89 17.60 27.96
C PRO A 330 -18.19 18.71 26.93
N HIS A 331 -17.19 19.54 26.58
CA HIS A 331 -17.31 20.64 25.63
C HIS A 331 -16.70 20.34 24.26
N LEU A 332 -16.25 19.09 24.04
CA LEU A 332 -15.68 18.71 22.76
C LEU A 332 -16.74 18.87 21.65
N GLN A 333 -16.30 19.39 20.50
CA GLN A 333 -17.19 19.60 19.37
C GLN A 333 -17.76 18.26 18.86
N ILE A 334 -19.04 18.27 18.51
CA ILE A 334 -19.70 17.18 17.79
C ILE A 334 -20.16 17.71 16.43
N ILE A 335 -19.63 17.14 15.35
CA ILE A 335 -19.88 17.54 13.97
C ILE A 335 -20.69 16.43 13.28
N GLY A 336 -21.84 16.72 12.70
CA GLY A 336 -22.62 15.65 12.06
C GLY A 336 -24.00 16.06 11.60
N GLY A 337 -24.80 15.04 11.30
CA GLY A 337 -26.22 15.18 11.00
C GLY A 337 -26.96 15.97 12.07
N LYS A 338 -27.90 16.83 11.65
CA LYS A 338 -28.61 17.77 12.52
C LYS A 338 -29.39 17.11 13.68
N ASN A 339 -29.68 15.82 13.58
CA ASN A 339 -30.43 15.07 14.59
C ASN A 339 -29.52 14.19 15.47
N CYS A 340 -28.20 14.20 15.26
CA CYS A 340 -27.25 13.40 16.05
C CYS A 340 -27.21 13.84 17.52
N GLU A 341 -27.00 12.90 18.43
CA GLU A 341 -26.97 13.20 19.87
C GLU A 341 -25.86 14.21 20.22
N GLY A 342 -26.26 15.38 20.73
CA GLY A 342 -25.30 16.39 21.19
C GLY A 342 -24.57 17.13 20.07
N VAL A 343 -25.04 17.02 18.82
CA VAL A 343 -24.45 17.74 17.68
C VAL A 343 -24.35 19.24 17.97
N THR A 344 -23.18 19.81 17.67
CA THR A 344 -22.85 21.23 17.89
C THR A 344 -22.62 21.98 16.59
N LYS A 345 -22.27 21.26 15.52
CA LYS A 345 -22.10 21.81 14.17
C LYS A 345 -22.63 20.82 13.14
N THR A 346 -23.47 21.31 12.23
CA THR A 346 -23.85 20.57 11.03
C THR A 346 -23.29 21.30 9.82
N PRO A 347 -22.31 20.73 9.11
CA PRO A 347 -21.76 21.36 7.92
C PRO A 347 -22.83 21.39 6.81
N ALA A 348 -22.83 22.44 5.99
CA ALA A 348 -23.64 22.45 4.77
C ALA A 348 -23.14 21.40 3.75
N HIS A 349 -23.96 21.06 2.77
CA HIS A 349 -23.53 20.19 1.66
C HIS A 349 -22.32 20.82 0.94
N GLU A 350 -21.27 20.02 0.76
CA GLU A 350 -19.96 20.41 0.22
C GLU A 350 -19.17 21.42 1.06
N GLU A 351 -19.61 21.76 2.27
CA GLU A 351 -18.81 22.59 3.17
C GLU A 351 -17.52 21.87 3.52
N THR A 352 -16.42 22.60 3.38
CA THR A 352 -15.08 22.12 3.72
C THR A 352 -14.57 22.74 5.01
N PHE A 353 -13.90 21.94 5.83
CA PHE A 353 -13.14 22.37 6.99
C PHE A 353 -11.85 21.56 7.10
N LYS A 354 -11.00 21.88 8.09
CA LYS A 354 -9.72 21.19 8.28
C LYS A 354 -9.67 20.41 9.59
N LEU A 355 -9.00 19.27 9.55
CA LEU A 355 -8.49 18.53 10.70
C LEU A 355 -6.96 18.51 10.58
N GLY A 356 -6.26 19.42 11.29
CA GLY A 356 -4.84 19.66 11.01
C GLY A 356 -4.60 20.01 9.53
N ASP A 357 -3.77 19.22 8.85
CA ASP A 357 -3.50 19.36 7.41
C ASP A 357 -4.52 18.59 6.51
N ILE A 358 -5.47 17.84 7.08
CA ILE A 358 -6.46 17.04 6.35
C ILE A 358 -7.64 17.93 5.93
N LEU A 359 -7.97 17.94 4.64
CA LEU A 359 -9.18 18.56 4.12
C LEU A 359 -10.37 17.63 4.38
N VAL A 360 -11.39 18.12 5.07
CA VAL A 360 -12.64 17.40 5.30
C VAL A 360 -13.77 18.09 4.56
N LYS A 361 -14.57 17.34 3.81
CA LYS A 361 -15.75 17.82 3.06
C LYS A 361 -16.99 17.04 3.49
N GLY A 362 -18.02 17.76 3.96
CA GLY A 362 -19.32 17.18 4.30
C GLY A 362 -20.18 16.95 3.06
N VAL A 363 -20.42 15.70 2.68
CA VAL A 363 -21.24 15.33 1.52
C VAL A 363 -22.56 14.78 2.03
N HIS A 364 -23.59 15.63 2.10
CA HIS A 364 -24.95 15.21 2.44
C HIS A 364 -25.44 14.09 1.51
N THR A 365 -26.05 13.06 2.07
CA THR A 365 -26.55 11.87 1.36
C THR A 365 -27.88 11.41 1.96
N PRO A 366 -28.92 12.26 1.97
CA PRO A 366 -30.21 11.92 2.56
C PRO A 366 -30.80 10.70 1.85
N CYS A 367 -31.20 9.68 2.60
CA CYS A 367 -32.06 8.57 2.17
C CYS A 367 -32.22 7.56 3.31
N HIS A 368 -31.09 7.01 3.79
CA HIS A 368 -31.10 6.10 4.93
C HIS A 368 -31.70 6.80 6.14
N THR A 369 -31.14 7.96 6.47
CA THR A 369 -31.81 9.01 7.23
C THR A 369 -31.76 10.32 6.44
N GLN A 370 -32.64 11.26 6.78
CA GLN A 370 -32.68 12.58 6.16
C GLN A 370 -31.53 13.49 6.61
N ASP A 371 -30.83 13.14 7.69
CA ASP A 371 -29.67 13.87 8.20
C ASP A 371 -28.33 13.18 7.89
N SER A 372 -28.32 12.18 7.01
CA SER A 372 -27.12 11.45 6.61
C SER A 372 -26.09 12.35 5.91
N ILE A 373 -24.84 12.32 6.40
CA ILE A 373 -23.68 13.01 5.84
C ILE A 373 -22.53 12.01 5.71
N CYS A 374 -21.99 11.88 4.50
CA CYS A 374 -20.71 11.22 4.27
C CYS A 374 -19.56 12.23 4.42
N PHE A 375 -18.45 11.84 5.02
CA PHE A 375 -17.29 12.71 5.19
C PHE A 375 -16.16 12.28 4.26
N PHE A 376 -15.92 13.05 3.20
CA PHE A 376 -14.76 12.88 2.32
C PHE A 376 -13.56 13.58 2.96
N MET A 377 -12.45 12.86 3.09
CA MET A 377 -11.21 13.35 3.68
C MET A 377 -10.06 13.14 2.70
N GLU A 378 -9.24 14.18 2.53
CA GLU A 378 -8.11 14.15 1.61
C GLU A 378 -6.89 14.85 2.22
N ASP A 379 -5.74 14.22 2.07
CA ASP A 379 -4.44 14.80 2.33
C ASP A 379 -3.43 14.37 1.26
N ASN A 380 -2.14 14.65 1.46
CA ASN A 380 -1.08 14.25 0.53
C ASN A 380 -0.84 12.72 0.50
N SER A 381 -1.39 11.96 1.45
CA SER A 381 -1.23 10.50 1.52
C SER A 381 -2.31 9.73 0.78
N GLY A 382 -3.50 10.31 0.62
CA GLY A 382 -4.59 9.71 -0.13
C GLY A 382 -5.95 10.34 0.16
N LYS A 383 -7.00 9.60 -0.23
CA LYS A 383 -8.40 10.01 -0.11
C LYS A 383 -9.19 8.91 0.59
N ALA A 384 -10.05 9.30 1.51
CA ALA A 384 -10.96 8.42 2.22
C ALA A 384 -12.37 9.02 2.23
N VAL A 385 -13.39 8.18 2.30
CA VAL A 385 -14.76 8.62 2.56
C VAL A 385 -15.41 7.72 3.60
N PHE A 386 -15.93 8.36 4.65
CA PHE A 386 -16.69 7.71 5.71
C PHE A 386 -18.17 7.82 5.37
N THR A 387 -18.79 6.69 5.04
CA THR A 387 -20.09 6.67 4.35
C THR A 387 -21.27 6.36 5.25
N GLY A 388 -21.00 6.04 6.52
CA GLY A 388 -22.01 5.55 7.46
C GLY A 388 -22.85 4.47 6.79
N ASP A 389 -24.16 4.69 6.77
CA ASP A 389 -25.13 3.75 6.23
C ASP A 389 -25.64 4.12 4.84
N THR A 390 -24.99 5.07 4.16
CA THR A 390 -25.33 5.39 2.77
C THR A 390 -24.78 4.32 1.82
N LEU A 391 -23.45 4.13 1.81
CA LEU A 391 -22.73 3.16 0.98
C LEU A 391 -22.04 2.14 1.88
N PHE A 392 -22.27 0.86 1.58
CA PHE A 392 -21.51 -0.27 2.11
C PHE A 392 -20.67 -0.89 0.98
N ILE A 393 -19.69 -1.72 1.33
CA ILE A 393 -19.02 -2.53 0.31
C ILE A 393 -20.06 -3.46 -0.34
N SER A 394 -20.23 -3.35 -1.66
CA SER A 394 -21.22 -4.06 -2.47
C SER A 394 -22.68 -3.88 -2.02
N GLY A 395 -23.01 -2.76 -1.39
CA GLY A 395 -24.38 -2.51 -0.93
C GLY A 395 -24.67 -1.08 -0.52
N CYS A 396 -25.90 -0.83 -0.07
CA CYS A 396 -26.33 0.45 0.46
C CYS A 396 -27.25 0.27 1.66
N GLY A 397 -27.50 1.36 2.39
CA GLY A 397 -28.49 1.42 3.45
C GLY A 397 -29.89 1.03 3.02
N LYS A 398 -30.71 0.61 3.99
CA LYS A 398 -32.17 0.60 3.81
C LYS A 398 -32.68 2.04 3.76
N PHE A 399 -33.74 2.28 2.99
CA PHE A 399 -34.32 3.61 2.80
C PHE A 399 -35.36 3.85 3.91
N PHE A 400 -34.92 4.03 5.15
CA PHE A 400 -35.86 4.17 6.28
C PHE A 400 -36.63 5.49 6.22
N GLU A 401 -35.96 6.57 5.83
CA GLU A 401 -36.55 7.91 5.82
C GLU A 401 -36.58 8.54 4.42
N GLY A 402 -36.32 7.76 3.38
CA GLY A 402 -36.14 8.27 2.03
C GLY A 402 -36.56 7.29 0.95
N ASN A 403 -36.15 7.58 -0.28
CA ASN A 403 -36.61 6.85 -1.47
C ASN A 403 -35.47 6.55 -2.46
N ALA A 404 -35.80 5.82 -3.53
CA ALA A 404 -34.84 5.40 -4.54
C ALA A 404 -34.20 6.57 -5.30
N ALA A 405 -34.91 7.68 -5.51
CA ALA A 405 -34.36 8.85 -6.20
C ALA A 405 -33.28 9.52 -5.35
N GLU A 406 -33.55 9.63 -4.04
CA GLU A 406 -32.59 10.15 -3.06
C GLU A 406 -31.36 9.24 -2.95
N MET A 407 -31.52 7.92 -2.86
CA MET A 407 -30.36 7.01 -2.84
C MET A 407 -29.60 7.04 -4.17
N HIS A 408 -30.29 7.14 -5.30
CA HIS A 408 -29.64 7.27 -6.61
C HIS A 408 -28.79 8.54 -6.67
N GLU A 409 -29.32 9.67 -6.22
CA GLU A 409 -28.62 10.94 -6.09
C GLU A 409 -27.40 10.81 -5.16
N ALA A 410 -27.58 10.24 -3.97
CA ALA A 410 -26.51 10.03 -3.00
C ALA A 410 -25.36 9.16 -3.56
N LEU A 411 -25.67 7.99 -4.12
CA LEU A 411 -24.66 7.04 -4.57
C LEU A 411 -24.06 7.40 -5.92
N ASN A 412 -24.88 7.72 -6.92
CA ASN A 412 -24.41 7.83 -8.30
C ASN A 412 -24.01 9.26 -8.68
N LYS A 413 -24.63 10.28 -8.08
CA LYS A 413 -24.34 11.68 -8.40
C LYS A 413 -23.33 12.29 -7.44
N ARG A 414 -23.45 12.00 -6.14
CA ARG A 414 -22.58 12.58 -5.11
C ARG A 414 -21.35 11.71 -4.85
N LEU A 415 -21.54 10.51 -4.28
CA LEU A 415 -20.41 9.62 -3.97
C LEU A 415 -19.71 9.12 -5.25
N GLY A 416 -20.49 8.83 -6.30
CA GLY A 416 -19.98 8.43 -7.60
C GLY A 416 -19.16 9.51 -8.32
N ALA A 417 -19.31 10.78 -7.94
CA ALA A 417 -18.49 11.88 -8.46
C ALA A 417 -17.15 12.05 -7.72
N LEU A 418 -16.95 11.34 -6.59
CA LEU A 418 -15.66 11.33 -5.91
C LEU A 418 -14.59 10.61 -6.76
N PRO A 419 -13.30 10.95 -6.57
CA PRO A 419 -12.21 10.28 -7.25
C PRO A 419 -12.24 8.76 -7.06
N ASN A 420 -11.96 7.99 -8.11
CA ASN A 420 -12.07 6.53 -8.09
C ASN A 420 -11.13 5.87 -7.06
N ASP A 421 -10.00 6.48 -6.75
CA ASP A 421 -9.02 6.00 -5.76
C ASP A 421 -9.42 6.31 -4.30
N THR A 422 -10.59 6.89 -4.06
CA THR A 422 -11.09 7.21 -2.71
C THR A 422 -11.46 5.92 -1.97
N VAL A 423 -10.78 5.64 -0.85
CA VAL A 423 -11.04 4.44 -0.02
C VAL A 423 -12.33 4.60 0.78
N VAL A 424 -13.17 3.56 0.79
CA VAL A 424 -14.49 3.57 1.45
C VAL A 424 -14.43 2.97 2.85
N TYR A 425 -14.98 3.70 3.82
CA TYR A 425 -15.11 3.32 5.23
C TYR A 425 -16.59 3.32 5.66
N PRO A 426 -17.29 2.18 5.56
CA PRO A 426 -18.71 2.07 5.88
C PRO A 426 -19.04 2.01 7.37
N GLY A 427 -20.31 2.19 7.72
CA GLY A 427 -20.81 2.05 9.09
C GLY A 427 -20.75 0.62 9.66
N HIS A 428 -20.90 -0.40 8.80
CA HIS A 428 -21.06 -1.80 9.21
C HIS A 428 -20.24 -2.78 8.39
N GLU A 429 -19.91 -3.91 9.03
CA GLU A 429 -19.36 -5.11 8.39
C GLU A 429 -20.50 -5.96 7.76
N TYR A 430 -21.12 -5.44 6.71
CA TYR A 430 -22.16 -6.13 5.92
C TYR A 430 -21.65 -6.77 4.63
N THR A 431 -20.36 -6.65 4.33
CA THR A 431 -19.78 -7.05 3.04
C THR A 431 -20.12 -8.48 2.64
N LYS A 432 -20.05 -9.43 3.59
CA LYS A 432 -20.37 -10.84 3.33
C LYS A 432 -21.85 -11.08 2.97
N SER A 433 -22.80 -10.38 3.59
CA SER A 433 -24.22 -10.52 3.24
C SER A 433 -24.56 -9.75 1.96
N ASN A 434 -23.92 -8.60 1.75
CA ASN A 434 -24.04 -7.79 0.54
C ASN A 434 -23.58 -8.55 -0.70
N VAL A 435 -22.39 -9.16 -0.65
CA VAL A 435 -21.84 -9.87 -1.80
C VAL A 435 -22.61 -11.16 -2.13
N LYS A 436 -23.18 -11.84 -1.13
CA LYS A 436 -24.11 -12.96 -1.36
C LYS A 436 -25.33 -12.53 -2.20
N PHE A 437 -25.91 -11.38 -1.87
CA PHE A 437 -26.98 -10.80 -2.69
C PHE A 437 -26.47 -10.38 -4.06
N ALA A 438 -25.32 -9.71 -4.13
CA ALA A 438 -24.74 -9.26 -5.40
C ALA A 438 -24.52 -10.44 -6.36
N ILE A 439 -23.99 -11.59 -5.89
CA ILE A 439 -23.84 -12.81 -6.71
C ILE A 439 -25.18 -13.32 -7.26
N SER A 440 -26.27 -13.19 -6.51
CA SER A 440 -27.59 -13.64 -6.97
C SER A 440 -28.15 -12.79 -8.12
N VAL A 441 -27.65 -11.55 -8.25
CA VAL A 441 -28.08 -10.56 -9.24
C VAL A 441 -27.08 -10.45 -10.41
N LEU A 442 -25.79 -10.47 -10.11
CA LEU A 442 -24.70 -10.19 -11.04
C LEU A 442 -23.48 -11.07 -10.72
N GLN A 443 -23.22 -12.04 -11.60
CA GLN A 443 -22.09 -12.97 -11.47
C GLN A 443 -20.83 -12.48 -12.20
N SER A 444 -20.46 -11.21 -12.00
CA SER A 444 -19.26 -10.63 -12.59
C SER A 444 -17.99 -11.11 -11.85
N ASP A 445 -16.84 -11.08 -12.53
CA ASP A 445 -15.57 -11.46 -11.93
C ASP A 445 -15.17 -10.58 -10.74
N PRO A 446 -15.39 -9.25 -10.74
CA PRO A 446 -15.21 -8.42 -9.55
C PRO A 446 -16.03 -8.89 -8.34
N VAL A 447 -17.32 -9.20 -8.54
CA VAL A 447 -18.21 -9.67 -7.46
C VAL A 447 -17.75 -11.04 -6.92
N LYS A 448 -17.30 -11.95 -7.77
CA LYS A 448 -16.73 -13.24 -7.33
C LYS A 448 -15.44 -13.08 -6.54
N LYS A 449 -14.55 -12.17 -6.97
CA LYS A 449 -13.32 -11.83 -6.24
C LYS A 449 -13.64 -11.24 -4.87
N LEU A 450 -14.63 -10.35 -4.81
CA LEU A 450 -15.11 -9.79 -3.54
C LEU A 450 -15.68 -10.87 -2.62
N GLN A 451 -16.42 -11.85 -3.14
CA GLN A 451 -16.94 -12.96 -2.34
C GLN A 451 -15.81 -13.78 -1.72
N ALA A 452 -14.81 -14.14 -2.53
CA ALA A 452 -13.63 -14.87 -2.04
C ALA A 452 -12.86 -14.07 -0.98
N PHE A 453 -12.76 -12.74 -1.17
CA PHE A 453 -12.17 -11.84 -0.18
C PHE A 453 -12.97 -11.83 1.13
N ALA A 454 -14.29 -11.63 1.06
CA ALA A 454 -15.18 -11.58 2.22
C ALA A 454 -15.29 -12.93 2.97
N ASP A 455 -15.07 -14.06 2.28
CA ASP A 455 -15.05 -15.37 2.93
C ASP A 455 -13.76 -15.66 3.71
N THR A 456 -12.67 -14.98 3.36
CA THR A 456 -11.35 -15.19 3.97
C THR A 456 -10.93 -14.06 4.93
N ASN A 457 -11.69 -12.97 4.99
CA ASN A 457 -11.39 -11.81 5.84
C ASN A 457 -12.57 -11.48 6.75
N GLN A 458 -12.28 -11.34 8.05
CA GLN A 458 -13.27 -10.91 9.04
C GLN A 458 -13.56 -9.39 8.96
N VAL A 459 -12.58 -8.61 8.51
CA VAL A 459 -12.63 -7.15 8.40
C VAL A 459 -12.43 -6.77 6.95
N THR A 460 -13.38 -6.05 6.37
CA THR A 460 -13.35 -5.65 4.95
C THR A 460 -13.36 -4.14 4.73
N THR A 461 -13.63 -3.36 5.78
CA THR A 461 -13.57 -1.89 5.73
C THR A 461 -12.17 -1.37 5.37
N GLY A 462 -12.11 -0.27 4.61
CA GLY A 462 -10.86 0.36 4.22
C GLY A 462 -10.02 -0.43 3.21
N LYS A 463 -10.64 -1.36 2.46
CA LYS A 463 -9.97 -2.22 1.45
C LYS A 463 -10.40 -1.95 0.02
N PHE A 464 -11.53 -1.28 -0.16
CA PHE A 464 -12.15 -1.03 -1.45
C PHE A 464 -12.34 0.47 -1.65
N THR A 465 -12.45 0.88 -2.90
CA THR A 465 -12.53 2.28 -3.32
C THR A 465 -13.86 2.60 -3.99
N ILE A 466 -14.16 3.89 -4.15
CA ILE A 466 -15.29 4.37 -4.96
C ILE A 466 -15.23 3.80 -6.39
N GLY A 467 -14.03 3.59 -6.94
CA GLY A 467 -13.85 2.95 -8.25
C GLY A 467 -14.29 1.49 -8.27
N ASP A 468 -14.01 0.74 -7.21
CA ASP A 468 -14.38 -0.68 -7.10
C ASP A 468 -15.91 -0.88 -6.98
N GLU A 469 -16.61 0.09 -6.38
CA GLU A 469 -18.07 0.05 -6.21
C GLU A 469 -18.85 0.49 -7.46
N LYS A 470 -18.18 0.92 -8.52
CA LYS A 470 -18.81 1.30 -9.80
C LYS A 470 -18.89 0.08 -10.72
N ASP A 471 -20.06 -0.55 -10.81
CA ASP A 471 -20.32 -1.60 -11.82
C ASP A 471 -21.36 -1.14 -12.86
N PRO A 472 -21.00 -1.04 -14.15
CA PRO A 472 -21.91 -0.60 -15.20
C PRO A 472 -22.98 -1.64 -15.60
N ILE A 473 -22.96 -2.87 -15.08
CA ILE A 473 -23.73 -4.01 -15.64
C ILE A 473 -25.03 -4.31 -14.85
N VAL A 474 -25.29 -3.64 -13.72
CA VAL A 474 -26.39 -4.01 -12.80
C VAL A 474 -27.81 -3.85 -13.41
N GLN A 475 -27.98 -3.00 -14.43
CA GLN A 475 -29.29 -2.72 -15.04
C GLN A 475 -29.98 -3.98 -15.58
N LYS A 476 -29.21 -4.91 -16.17
CA LYS A 476 -29.75 -6.12 -16.84
C LYS A 476 -30.54 -7.02 -15.89
N ALA A 477 -30.21 -7.03 -14.61
CA ALA A 477 -30.85 -7.92 -13.64
C ALA A 477 -32.24 -7.45 -13.19
N THR A 478 -32.57 -6.16 -13.37
CA THR A 478 -33.85 -5.58 -12.92
C THR A 478 -34.91 -5.46 -14.01
N GLY A 479 -34.49 -5.58 -15.28
CA GLY A 479 -35.33 -5.28 -16.45
C GLY A 479 -35.78 -3.81 -16.54
N ALA A 480 -35.30 -2.92 -15.68
CA ALA A 480 -35.54 -1.48 -15.76
C ALA A 480 -34.37 -0.77 -16.47
N THR A 481 -34.68 0.31 -17.17
CA THR A 481 -33.70 1.18 -17.84
C THR A 481 -33.50 2.51 -17.11
N ASP A 482 -34.51 2.98 -16.38
CA ASP A 482 -34.38 4.18 -15.55
C ASP A 482 -33.53 3.88 -14.30
N PRO A 483 -32.45 4.63 -14.03
CA PRO A 483 -31.57 4.37 -12.89
C PRO A 483 -32.22 4.44 -11.52
N VAL A 484 -33.28 5.23 -11.34
CA VAL A 484 -34.02 5.34 -10.07
C VAL A 484 -34.89 4.09 -9.88
N ASP A 485 -35.57 3.64 -10.94
CA ASP A 485 -36.33 2.39 -10.90
C ASP A 485 -35.43 1.17 -10.65
N VAL A 486 -34.24 1.13 -11.27
CA VAL A 486 -33.22 0.10 -11.02
C VAL A 486 -32.82 0.09 -9.53
N MET A 487 -32.54 1.27 -8.95
CA MET A 487 -32.19 1.43 -7.53
C MET A 487 -33.30 0.89 -6.61
N GLY A 488 -34.55 1.30 -6.87
CA GLY A 488 -35.71 0.85 -6.08
C GLY A 488 -35.91 -0.66 -6.15
N LYS A 489 -35.85 -1.24 -7.35
CA LYS A 489 -36.00 -2.69 -7.55
C LYS A 489 -34.90 -3.50 -6.84
N LEU A 490 -33.63 -3.11 -7.00
CA LEU A 490 -32.52 -3.81 -6.32
C LEU A 490 -32.64 -3.72 -4.81
N ARG A 491 -33.05 -2.56 -4.29
CA ARG A 491 -33.26 -2.37 -2.86
C ARG A 491 -34.33 -3.32 -2.32
N GLU A 492 -35.47 -3.42 -3.00
CA GLU A 492 -36.56 -4.31 -2.63
C GLU A 492 -36.19 -5.78 -2.77
N MET A 493 -35.45 -6.16 -3.82
CA MET A 493 -34.90 -7.50 -3.96
C MET A 493 -34.01 -7.85 -2.76
N LYS A 494 -33.12 -6.95 -2.34
CA LYS A 494 -32.24 -7.15 -1.18
C LYS A 494 -32.99 -7.17 0.15
N ASN A 495 -34.06 -6.38 0.28
CA ASN A 495 -34.90 -6.38 1.48
C ASN A 495 -35.59 -7.73 1.71
N ASN A 496 -35.92 -8.44 0.63
CA ASN A 496 -36.60 -9.73 0.65
C ASN A 496 -35.64 -10.94 0.47
N PHE A 497 -34.34 -10.69 0.32
CA PHE A 497 -33.32 -11.72 0.14
C PHE A 497 -33.01 -12.43 1.46
N LYS A 498 -33.01 -13.76 1.45
CA LYS A 498 -32.79 -14.61 2.64
C LYS A 498 -31.43 -15.29 2.60
#